data_AF-A0A7X7D084-F1
#
_entry.id   AF-A0A7X7D084-F1
#
_cell.length_a   1.000
_cell.length_b   1.000
_cell.length_c   1.000
_cell.angle_alpha   90.00
_cell.angle_beta   90.00
_cell.angle_gamma   90.00
#
_symmetry.space_group_name_H-M   'P 1'
#
loop_
_entity.id
_entity.type
_entity.pdbx_description
1 polymer ?
#
loop_
_entity_poly.entity_id
_entity_poly.type
_entity_poly.pdbx_seq_one_letter_code
_entity_poly.pdbx_strand_id
1 'polypeptide(L)'
;DILSGDFQAEYVKIEAVQFDDPGTYSGENILTDCSDELEVYTRSDANFSSETLPTGNGYIKGVVSEFNGVQLLLRDNTEHGMTGDRCGGAGNVYLTEDFSTLVKYADVSTLTGWKTYPEAGTKTWYGNEVSGRRWVQATAYNSGEASVITWMIAPVIDLTMGTQPYLVFESADGYDNGATMKLLVSTDYDGSATPWNFTWTEKNYNLPASSSSGYSQFASSGEIDLSAYNGGQLWIAWVYDGDTDRTTTWEVDNILVAEK
;
A
#
# COMPACT_ATOMS: atom_id res chain seq x y z
N ASP A 1 -14.91 16.78 19.22
CA ASP A 1 -15.33 17.53 20.43
C ASP A 1 -14.41 17.37 21.64
N ILE A 2 -13.93 16.18 22.01
CA ILE A 2 -13.12 16.02 23.24
C ILE A 2 -11.82 16.85 23.24
N LEU A 3 -11.20 17.04 22.07
CA LEU A 3 -9.98 17.83 21.88
C LEU A 3 -10.17 19.35 22.06
N SER A 4 -11.41 19.83 22.25
CA SER A 4 -11.71 21.24 22.53
C SER A 4 -11.17 21.73 23.88
N GLY A 5 -10.95 20.81 24.83
CA GLY A 5 -10.61 21.12 26.22
C GLY A 5 -11.82 21.36 27.13
N ASP A 6 -13.03 21.43 26.58
CA ASP A 6 -14.26 21.76 27.34
C ASP A 6 -14.68 20.69 28.37
N PHE A 7 -14.06 19.50 28.30
CA PHE A 7 -14.42 18.32 29.12
C PHE A 7 -13.46 18.06 30.28
N GLN A 8 -12.55 18.99 30.59
CA GLN A 8 -11.54 18.79 31.64
C GLN A 8 -12.16 18.36 32.98
N ALA A 9 -11.56 17.34 33.61
CA ALA A 9 -12.02 16.69 34.84
C ALA A 9 -13.36 15.94 34.74
N GLU A 10 -13.93 15.77 33.54
CA GLU A 10 -15.10 14.93 33.33
C GLU A 10 -14.73 13.45 33.08
N TYR A 11 -15.59 12.54 33.55
CA TYR A 11 -15.50 11.13 33.21
C TYR A 11 -16.36 10.84 31.97
N VAL A 12 -15.69 10.47 30.87
CA VAL A 12 -16.29 10.37 29.53
C VAL A 12 -16.25 8.95 28.99
N LYS A 13 -17.12 8.66 28.01
CA LYS A 13 -17.01 7.50 27.13
C LYS A 13 -16.74 8.00 25.72
N ILE A 14 -15.65 7.54 25.12
CA ILE A 14 -15.27 7.84 23.74
C ILE A 14 -15.56 6.58 22.93
N GLU A 15 -16.32 6.72 21.85
CA GLU A 15 -16.73 5.63 20.95
C GLU A 15 -15.89 5.67 19.67
N ALA A 16 -15.89 4.56 18.92
CA ALA A 16 -15.22 4.39 17.63
C ALA A 16 -13.69 4.63 17.64
N VAL A 17 -13.03 4.28 18.74
CA VAL A 17 -11.59 4.52 18.95
C VAL A 17 -10.80 3.24 19.16
N GLN A 18 -9.50 3.27 18.88
CA GLN A 18 -8.53 2.19 19.07
C GLN A 18 -7.19 2.74 19.56
N PHE A 19 -6.36 1.89 20.18
CA PHE A 19 -4.95 2.24 20.42
C PHE A 19 -4.15 2.11 19.13
N ASP A 20 -3.38 3.14 18.78
CA ASP A 20 -2.65 3.21 17.52
C ASP A 20 -1.58 2.12 17.42
N ASP A 21 -0.69 2.05 18.41
CA ASP A 21 0.34 1.02 18.50
C ASP A 21 0.00 -0.11 19.48
N PRO A 22 0.47 -1.35 19.24
CA PRO A 22 0.44 -2.40 20.24
C PRO A 22 1.43 -2.09 21.37
N GLY A 23 1.08 -2.49 22.59
CA GLY A 23 1.95 -2.23 23.74
C GLY A 23 1.31 -2.59 25.06
N THR A 24 1.74 -1.88 26.10
CA THR A 24 1.16 -1.96 27.45
C THR A 24 0.63 -0.59 27.86
N TYR A 25 -0.27 -0.54 28.84
CA TYR A 25 -0.83 0.73 29.31
C TYR A 25 0.20 1.75 29.82
N SER A 26 1.39 1.31 30.26
CA SER A 26 2.42 2.17 30.84
C SER A 26 2.85 3.31 29.92
N GLY A 27 2.86 4.53 30.45
CA GLY A 27 3.35 5.71 29.76
C GLY A 27 2.29 6.37 28.89
N GLU A 28 2.76 7.02 27.83
CA GLU A 28 1.96 7.70 26.82
C GLU A 28 1.59 6.69 25.73
N ASN A 29 0.30 6.57 25.45
CA ASN A 29 -0.22 5.77 24.35
C ASN A 29 -1.18 6.63 23.52
N ILE A 30 -1.23 6.40 22.21
CA ILE A 30 -2.13 7.15 21.33
C ILE A 30 -3.42 6.39 21.13
N LEU A 31 -4.54 7.07 21.38
CA LEU A 31 -5.88 6.64 21.03
C LEU A 31 -6.32 7.41 19.78
N THR A 32 -6.86 6.72 18.78
CA THR A 32 -7.26 7.33 17.51
C THR A 32 -8.62 6.81 17.05
N ASP A 33 -9.38 7.67 16.37
CA ASP A 33 -10.52 7.30 15.52
C ASP A 33 -10.12 7.22 14.03
N CYS A 34 -8.81 7.19 13.78
CA CYS A 34 -8.16 7.14 12.48
C CYS A 34 -8.20 8.46 11.70
N SER A 35 -8.65 9.54 12.32
CA SER A 35 -8.55 10.91 11.81
C SER A 35 -7.86 11.83 12.82
N ASP A 36 -8.30 11.76 14.08
CA ASP A 36 -7.79 12.54 15.20
C ASP A 36 -7.04 11.63 16.19
N GLU A 37 -6.18 12.25 17.00
CA GLU A 37 -5.37 11.58 18.02
C GLU A 37 -5.63 12.17 19.41
N LEU A 38 -5.65 11.32 20.43
CA LEU A 38 -5.76 11.67 21.83
C LEU A 38 -4.74 10.87 22.64
N GLU A 39 -3.93 11.54 23.45
CA GLU A 39 -3.01 10.87 24.36
C GLU A 39 -3.78 10.20 25.51
N VAL A 40 -3.43 8.96 25.81
CA VAL A 40 -3.84 8.22 26.99
C VAL A 40 -2.59 8.04 27.86
N TYR A 41 -2.60 8.62 29.05
CA TYR A 41 -1.47 8.51 29.97
C TYR A 41 -1.79 7.59 31.15
N THR A 42 -0.94 6.58 31.35
CA THR A 42 -0.96 5.75 32.56
C THR A 42 0.38 5.84 33.27
N ARG A 43 0.36 6.14 34.57
CA ARG A 43 1.58 6.07 35.39
C ARG A 43 2.14 4.64 35.41
N SER A 44 3.46 4.52 35.33
CA SER A 44 4.16 3.23 35.43
C SER A 44 3.84 2.45 36.71
N ASP A 45 3.51 3.14 37.80
CA ASP A 45 3.17 2.53 39.10
C ASP A 45 1.71 2.04 39.18
N ALA A 46 0.87 2.26 38.17
CA ALA A 46 -0.48 1.72 38.15
C ALA A 46 -0.43 0.19 38.14
N ASN A 47 -1.35 -0.46 38.87
CA ASN A 47 -1.40 -1.92 38.97
C ASN A 47 -1.72 -2.63 37.65
N PHE A 48 -2.15 -1.90 36.62
CA PHE A 48 -2.43 -2.40 35.28
C PHE A 48 -1.45 -1.89 34.22
N SER A 49 -0.40 -1.15 34.59
CA SER A 49 0.51 -0.50 33.63
C SER A 49 1.22 -1.51 32.71
N SER A 50 1.50 -2.73 33.19
CA SER A 50 2.13 -3.81 32.42
C SER A 50 1.15 -4.65 31.60
N GLU A 51 -0.16 -4.41 31.72
CA GLU A 51 -1.16 -5.16 30.96
C GLU A 51 -1.17 -4.71 29.50
N THR A 52 -1.46 -5.64 28.60
CA THR A 52 -1.49 -5.36 27.16
C THR A 52 -2.66 -4.46 26.78
N LEU A 53 -2.41 -3.56 25.83
CA LEU A 53 -3.46 -2.74 25.25
C LEU A 53 -4.44 -3.62 24.45
N PRO A 54 -5.74 -3.30 24.45
CA PRO A 54 -6.69 -3.96 23.58
C PRO A 54 -6.36 -3.69 22.11
N THR A 55 -6.60 -4.70 21.27
CA THR A 55 -6.15 -4.70 19.88
C THR A 55 -7.23 -4.23 18.89
N GLY A 56 -8.50 -4.18 19.28
CA GLY A 56 -9.61 -3.80 18.41
C GLY A 56 -10.01 -2.33 18.50
N ASN A 57 -10.92 -1.92 17.63
CA ASN A 57 -11.68 -0.67 17.80
C ASN A 57 -12.87 -0.90 18.74
N GLY A 58 -13.34 0.16 19.39
CA GLY A 58 -14.59 0.14 20.13
C GLY A 58 -14.73 1.39 20.95
N TYR A 59 -14.89 1.23 22.27
CA TYR A 59 -14.97 2.37 23.17
C TYR A 59 -13.95 2.29 24.29
N ILE A 60 -13.62 3.44 24.87
CA ILE A 60 -12.88 3.57 26.12
C ILE A 60 -13.55 4.59 27.02
N LYS A 61 -13.37 4.44 28.34
CA LYS A 61 -13.76 5.45 29.32
C LYS A 61 -12.57 5.90 30.12
N GLY A 62 -12.59 7.16 30.54
CA GLY A 62 -11.53 7.74 31.34
C GLY A 62 -11.89 9.14 31.80
N VAL A 63 -10.98 9.75 32.56
CA VAL A 63 -11.11 11.12 33.04
C VAL A 63 -10.29 12.02 32.12
N VAL A 64 -10.91 13.02 31.52
CA VAL A 64 -10.21 13.99 30.69
C VAL A 64 -9.33 14.86 31.58
N SER A 65 -8.08 15.03 31.19
CA SER A 65 -7.09 15.83 31.90
C SER A 65 -6.33 16.70 30.91
N GLU A 66 -5.55 17.64 31.42
CA GLU A 66 -4.71 18.52 30.62
C GLU A 66 -3.30 18.57 31.23
N PHE A 67 -2.29 18.43 30.38
CA PHE A 67 -0.90 18.63 30.80
C PHE A 67 -0.09 19.37 29.72
N ASN A 68 0.24 18.72 28.61
CA ASN A 68 0.86 19.32 27.40
C ASN A 68 -0.14 19.42 26.23
N GLY A 69 -1.42 19.32 26.55
CA GLY A 69 -2.53 19.06 25.64
C GLY A 69 -3.62 18.30 26.37
N VAL A 70 -4.76 18.12 25.70
CA VAL A 70 -5.85 17.26 26.19
C VAL A 70 -5.37 15.81 26.19
N GLN A 71 -5.59 15.11 27.30
CA GLN A 71 -5.26 13.69 27.46
C GLN A 71 -6.36 12.96 28.23
N LEU A 72 -6.35 11.63 28.18
CA LEU A 72 -7.24 10.77 28.94
C LEU A 72 -6.45 10.01 30.01
N LEU A 73 -6.95 10.06 31.25
CA LEU A 73 -6.44 9.25 32.36
C LEU A 73 -7.37 8.06 32.61
N LEU A 74 -6.80 6.86 32.70
CA LEU A 74 -7.56 5.63 32.96
C LEU A 74 -7.62 5.32 34.46
N ARG A 75 -8.77 4.80 34.90
CA ARG A 75 -8.95 4.33 36.29
C ARG A 75 -8.60 2.86 36.46
N ASP A 76 -8.84 2.06 35.42
CA ASP A 76 -8.50 0.66 35.29
C ASP A 76 -8.36 0.26 33.81
N ASN A 77 -7.93 -0.98 33.54
CA ASN A 77 -7.77 -1.54 32.20
C ASN A 77 -9.00 -2.33 31.68
N THR A 78 -10.16 -2.20 32.32
CA THR A 78 -11.38 -2.94 31.97
C THR A 78 -12.51 -2.04 31.45
N GLU A 79 -12.38 -0.73 31.60
CA GLU A 79 -13.36 0.28 31.19
C GLU A 79 -13.37 0.56 29.67
N HIS A 80 -13.24 -0.50 28.85
CA HIS A 80 -13.26 -0.44 27.39
C HIS A 80 -14.10 -1.57 26.78
N GLY A 81 -14.40 -1.46 25.48
CA GLY A 81 -15.13 -2.45 24.68
C GLY A 81 -14.54 -2.59 23.29
N MET A 82 -13.21 -2.68 23.23
CA MET A 82 -12.39 -2.64 22.02
C MET A 82 -12.21 -4.02 21.39
N THR A 83 -13.29 -4.57 20.84
CA THR A 83 -13.31 -5.90 20.19
C THR A 83 -13.70 -5.83 18.71
N GLY A 84 -13.98 -4.65 18.19
CA GLY A 84 -14.36 -4.41 16.80
C GLY A 84 -13.17 -4.33 15.87
N ASP A 85 -13.47 -4.34 14.57
CA ASP A 85 -12.47 -4.18 13.52
C ASP A 85 -11.82 -2.80 13.61
N ARG A 86 -10.49 -2.75 13.53
CA ARG A 86 -9.73 -1.51 13.55
C ARG A 86 -10.09 -0.64 12.34
N CYS A 87 -10.20 0.67 12.56
CA CYS A 87 -10.13 1.65 11.47
C CYS A 87 -8.65 1.93 11.15
N GLY A 88 -8.35 2.59 10.04
CA GLY A 88 -7.02 3.18 9.77
C GLY A 88 -5.85 2.21 9.71
N GLY A 89 -6.13 0.91 9.71
CA GLY A 89 -5.31 -0.14 9.16
C GLY A 89 -3.80 -0.12 9.37
N ALA A 90 -3.21 0.44 10.42
CA ALA A 90 -1.76 0.29 10.63
C ALA A 90 -1.37 -1.20 10.54
N GLY A 91 -0.58 -1.56 9.51
CA GLY A 91 -0.23 -2.96 9.17
C GLY A 91 -1.22 -3.74 8.29
N ASN A 92 -2.27 -3.12 7.77
CA ASN A 92 -3.16 -3.71 6.76
C ASN A 92 -2.40 -3.85 5.45
N VAL A 93 -2.32 -5.07 4.94
CA VAL A 93 -1.79 -5.37 3.62
C VAL A 93 -2.96 -5.53 2.67
N TYR A 94 -3.04 -4.65 1.67
CA TYR A 94 -4.05 -4.70 0.62
C TYR A 94 -3.64 -5.61 -0.53
N LEU A 95 -2.34 -5.65 -0.85
CA LEU A 95 -1.78 -6.49 -1.89
C LEU A 95 -0.36 -6.88 -1.52
N THR A 96 -0.02 -8.16 -1.71
CA THR A 96 1.36 -8.65 -1.74
C THR A 96 1.52 -9.59 -2.92
N GLU A 97 2.54 -9.39 -3.73
CA GLU A 97 2.86 -10.25 -4.87
C GLU A 97 4.37 -10.29 -5.10
N ASP A 98 4.94 -11.50 -5.00
CA ASP A 98 6.37 -11.78 -5.21
C ASP A 98 6.63 -12.60 -6.49
N PHE A 99 5.56 -12.91 -7.25
CA PHE A 99 5.58 -13.70 -8.48
C PHE A 99 6.26 -15.07 -8.37
N SER A 100 6.51 -15.55 -7.15
CA SER A 100 7.24 -16.79 -6.89
C SER A 100 6.50 -18.02 -7.42
N THR A 101 5.18 -17.92 -7.59
CA THR A 101 4.31 -18.98 -8.12
C THR A 101 4.15 -18.94 -9.64
N LEU A 102 4.52 -17.83 -10.29
CA LEU A 102 4.35 -17.67 -11.74
C LEU A 102 5.41 -18.49 -12.49
N VAL A 103 4.95 -19.26 -13.46
CA VAL A 103 5.84 -20.09 -14.30
C VAL A 103 6.58 -19.21 -15.29
N LYS A 104 7.86 -19.51 -15.53
CA LYS A 104 8.67 -18.85 -16.57
C LYS A 104 7.95 -18.88 -17.93
N TYR A 105 7.84 -17.71 -18.55
CA TYR A 105 7.14 -17.40 -19.80
C TYR A 105 5.60 -17.53 -19.75
N ALA A 106 5.01 -17.80 -18.58
CA ALA A 106 3.56 -17.70 -18.44
C ALA A 106 3.13 -16.22 -18.36
N ASP A 107 1.98 -15.93 -18.94
CA ASP A 107 1.36 -14.61 -18.83
C ASP A 107 0.95 -14.32 -17.38
N VAL A 108 1.15 -13.07 -16.93
CA VAL A 108 0.78 -12.65 -15.57
C VAL A 108 -0.72 -12.81 -15.31
N SER A 109 -1.57 -12.77 -16.35
CA SER A 109 -3.02 -12.99 -16.24
C SER A 109 -3.41 -14.40 -15.77
N THR A 110 -2.45 -15.32 -15.64
CA THR A 110 -2.67 -16.64 -15.04
C THR A 110 -2.76 -16.59 -13.52
N LEU A 111 -2.28 -15.50 -12.90
CA LEU A 111 -2.45 -15.23 -11.47
C LEU A 111 -3.84 -14.66 -11.19
N THR A 112 -4.43 -15.04 -10.06
CA THR A 112 -5.79 -14.64 -9.70
C THR A 112 -5.92 -13.12 -9.62
N GLY A 113 -6.85 -12.55 -10.40
CA GLY A 113 -7.19 -11.13 -10.37
C GLY A 113 -6.26 -10.22 -11.17
N TRP A 114 -5.05 -10.68 -11.52
CA TRP A 114 -4.14 -9.97 -12.39
C TRP A 114 -4.63 -9.97 -13.84
N LYS A 115 -4.36 -8.89 -14.57
CA LYS A 115 -4.74 -8.74 -15.97
C LYS A 115 -3.58 -8.23 -16.80
N THR A 116 -3.49 -8.69 -18.04
CA THR A 116 -2.57 -8.14 -19.03
C THR A 116 -3.34 -7.83 -20.31
N TYR A 117 -3.03 -6.70 -20.94
CA TYR A 117 -3.66 -6.29 -22.20
C TYR A 117 -2.63 -5.64 -23.13
N PRO A 118 -2.40 -6.19 -24.34
CA PRO A 118 -1.66 -5.50 -25.37
C PRO A 118 -2.54 -4.41 -25.99
N GLU A 119 -2.18 -3.15 -25.80
CA GLU A 119 -2.79 -2.00 -26.47
C GLU A 119 -2.27 -1.89 -27.92
N ALA A 120 -0.98 -2.12 -28.11
CA ALA A 120 -0.32 -2.18 -29.41
C ALA A 120 0.64 -3.36 -29.45
N GLY A 121 0.70 -4.04 -30.61
CA GLY A 121 1.50 -5.25 -30.78
C GLY A 121 0.84 -6.49 -30.19
N THR A 122 1.63 -7.52 -29.90
CA THR A 122 1.16 -8.80 -29.36
C THR A 122 1.84 -9.23 -28.07
N LYS A 123 2.85 -8.49 -27.60
CA LYS A 123 3.57 -8.82 -26.37
C LYS A 123 2.77 -8.42 -25.13
N THR A 124 2.95 -9.20 -24.07
CA THR A 124 2.36 -8.98 -22.75
C THR A 124 3.43 -9.04 -21.67
N TRP A 125 3.04 -8.77 -20.43
CA TRP A 125 3.86 -9.04 -19.25
C TRP A 125 3.86 -10.54 -18.95
N TYR A 126 5.03 -11.10 -18.66
CA TYR A 126 5.20 -12.53 -18.41
C TYR A 126 6.23 -12.81 -17.33
N GLY A 127 6.15 -13.98 -16.70
CA GLY A 127 7.11 -14.42 -15.68
C GLY A 127 8.47 -14.76 -16.27
N ASN A 128 9.55 -14.44 -15.57
CA ASN A 128 10.89 -14.94 -15.88
C ASN A 128 11.50 -15.61 -14.65
N GLU A 129 12.53 -16.42 -14.87
CA GLU A 129 13.28 -17.07 -13.80
C GLU A 129 14.75 -17.22 -14.18
N VAL A 130 15.64 -16.80 -13.28
CA VAL A 130 17.08 -17.07 -13.35
C VAL A 130 17.55 -17.52 -11.97
N SER A 131 18.24 -18.66 -11.93
CA SER A 131 18.82 -19.22 -10.70
C SER A 131 17.81 -19.36 -9.54
N GLY A 132 16.54 -19.63 -9.85
CA GLY A 132 15.46 -19.80 -8.88
C GLY A 132 14.80 -18.50 -8.39
N ARG A 133 15.33 -17.31 -8.71
CA ARG A 133 14.62 -16.04 -8.50
C ARG A 133 13.61 -15.85 -9.63
N ARG A 134 12.38 -15.44 -9.29
CA ARG A 134 11.29 -15.15 -10.22
C ARG A 134 10.88 -13.69 -10.13
N TRP A 135 10.36 -13.17 -11.23
CA TRP A 135 9.85 -11.81 -11.41
C TRP A 135 8.98 -11.77 -12.67
N VAL A 136 8.39 -10.62 -12.97
CA VAL A 136 7.69 -10.39 -14.25
C VAL A 136 8.43 -9.37 -15.10
N GLN A 137 8.34 -9.51 -16.42
CA GLN A 137 8.98 -8.59 -17.35
C GLN A 137 8.17 -8.32 -18.61
N ALA A 138 8.48 -7.19 -19.26
CA ALA A 138 8.02 -6.83 -20.60
C ALA A 138 9.19 -6.29 -21.43
N THR A 139 9.19 -6.58 -22.75
CA THR A 139 10.23 -6.12 -23.67
C THR A 139 9.75 -6.16 -25.13
N ALA A 140 10.16 -5.17 -25.92
CA ALA A 140 10.04 -5.17 -27.37
C ALA A 140 11.24 -5.83 -28.07
N TYR A 141 12.29 -6.21 -27.33
CA TYR A 141 13.50 -6.82 -27.90
C TYR A 141 13.16 -8.09 -28.68
N ASN A 142 13.68 -8.18 -29.92
CA ASN A 142 13.41 -9.26 -30.86
C ASN A 142 11.91 -9.51 -31.17
N SER A 143 11.02 -8.55 -30.89
CA SER A 143 9.62 -8.66 -31.27
C SER A 143 9.41 -8.48 -32.77
N GLY A 144 10.16 -7.58 -33.40
CA GLY A 144 9.93 -7.12 -34.77
C GLY A 144 8.68 -6.26 -34.95
N GLU A 145 8.04 -5.87 -33.85
CA GLU A 145 6.77 -5.13 -33.85
C GLU A 145 7.02 -3.61 -33.82
N ALA A 146 6.35 -2.87 -34.70
CA ALA A 146 6.52 -1.41 -34.83
C ALA A 146 6.11 -0.61 -33.58
N SER A 147 5.32 -1.23 -32.69
CA SER A 147 4.92 -0.67 -31.40
C SER A 147 4.53 -1.83 -30.49
N VAL A 148 5.00 -1.76 -29.25
CA VAL A 148 4.68 -2.68 -28.18
C VAL A 148 4.24 -1.85 -26.99
N ILE A 149 2.92 -1.75 -26.80
CA ILE A 149 2.33 -1.11 -25.63
C ILE A 149 1.52 -2.15 -24.90
N THR A 150 1.91 -2.48 -23.67
CA THR A 150 1.22 -3.51 -22.89
C THR A 150 1.06 -3.13 -21.43
N TRP A 151 -0.13 -3.45 -20.93
CA TRP A 151 -0.56 -3.20 -19.56
C TRP A 151 -0.39 -4.47 -18.73
N MET A 152 0.07 -4.32 -17.50
CA MET A 152 -0.11 -5.26 -16.40
C MET A 152 -0.89 -4.54 -15.31
N ILE A 153 -2.02 -5.09 -14.89
CA ILE A 153 -2.94 -4.46 -13.94
C ILE A 153 -3.13 -5.41 -12.77
N ALA A 154 -2.90 -4.89 -11.56
CA ALA A 154 -3.13 -5.62 -10.31
C ALA A 154 -4.64 -5.91 -10.10
N PRO A 155 -4.99 -6.86 -9.22
CA PRO A 155 -6.33 -6.95 -8.67
C PRO A 155 -6.79 -5.59 -8.11
N VAL A 156 -8.11 -5.34 -8.13
CA VAL A 156 -8.67 -4.11 -7.54
C VAL A 156 -8.32 -4.04 -6.06
N ILE A 157 -7.86 -2.87 -5.62
CA ILE A 157 -7.47 -2.57 -4.25
C ILE A 157 -8.63 -1.84 -3.58
N ASP A 158 -9.06 -2.32 -2.42
CA ASP A 158 -10.12 -1.68 -1.63
C ASP A 158 -9.50 -0.83 -0.51
N LEU A 159 -9.48 0.49 -0.73
CA LEU A 159 -8.99 1.49 0.23
C LEU A 159 -10.13 2.15 1.01
N THR A 160 -11.31 1.52 1.10
CA THR A 160 -12.47 2.06 1.84
C THR A 160 -12.11 2.42 3.28
N MET A 161 -11.22 1.64 3.90
CA MET A 161 -10.72 1.84 5.27
C MET A 161 -9.28 2.40 5.30
N GLY A 162 -8.74 2.83 4.16
CA GLY A 162 -7.37 3.32 4.06
C GLY A 162 -7.19 4.72 4.62
N THR A 163 -6.02 4.97 5.21
CA THR A 163 -5.67 6.24 5.87
C THR A 163 -4.39 6.85 5.34
N GLN A 164 -3.33 6.07 5.27
CA GLN A 164 -2.04 6.39 4.70
C GLN A 164 -1.52 5.21 3.86
N PRO A 165 -2.28 4.73 2.86
CA PRO A 165 -1.83 3.64 2.01
C PRO A 165 -0.66 4.08 1.14
N TYR A 166 0.30 3.17 0.98
CA TYR A 166 1.42 3.33 0.07
C TYR A 166 1.60 2.08 -0.79
N LEU A 167 2.16 2.29 -1.99
CA LEU A 167 2.69 1.23 -2.84
C LEU A 167 4.22 1.25 -2.73
N VAL A 168 4.82 0.06 -2.66
CA VAL A 168 6.23 -0.15 -2.95
C VAL A 168 6.39 -1.39 -3.83
N PHE A 169 7.35 -1.36 -4.74
CA PHE A 169 7.75 -2.51 -5.55
C PHE A 169 9.25 -2.42 -5.86
N GLU A 170 9.82 -3.49 -6.38
CA GLU A 170 11.17 -3.47 -6.95
C GLU A 170 11.09 -3.44 -8.47
N SER A 171 12.00 -2.70 -9.10
CA SER A 171 12.18 -2.75 -10.56
C SER A 171 13.63 -2.82 -10.96
N ALA A 172 13.87 -3.42 -12.12
CA ALA A 172 15.14 -3.41 -12.82
C ALA A 172 14.91 -3.14 -14.30
N ASP A 173 15.95 -2.73 -15.00
CA ASP A 173 15.93 -2.63 -16.45
C ASP A 173 17.08 -3.41 -17.10
N GLY A 174 16.95 -3.67 -18.40
CA GLY A 174 17.93 -4.42 -19.17
C GLY A 174 18.18 -3.79 -20.53
N TYR A 175 19.45 -3.54 -20.83
CA TYR A 175 19.93 -2.98 -22.10
C TYR A 175 19.20 -1.69 -22.45
N ASP A 176 19.28 -0.70 -21.56
CA ASP A 176 18.51 0.53 -21.71
C ASP A 176 18.85 1.27 -23.01
N ASN A 177 17.83 1.46 -23.84
CA ASN A 177 17.84 2.22 -25.08
C ASN A 177 16.56 3.05 -25.28
N GLY A 178 15.77 3.27 -24.21
CA GLY A 178 14.66 4.23 -24.22
C GLY A 178 13.24 3.66 -24.27
N ALA A 179 13.03 2.34 -24.14
CA ALA A 179 11.67 1.85 -23.84
C ALA A 179 11.33 2.16 -22.38
N THR A 180 10.09 2.53 -22.10
CA THR A 180 9.68 3.05 -20.79
C THR A 180 8.70 2.13 -20.09
N MET A 181 8.74 2.16 -18.76
CA MET A 181 7.64 1.68 -17.92
C MET A 181 7.03 2.86 -17.20
N LYS A 182 5.70 2.95 -17.23
CA LYS A 182 4.93 3.90 -16.43
C LYS A 182 4.17 3.18 -15.33
N LEU A 183 4.10 3.81 -14.16
CA LEU A 183 3.21 3.42 -13.08
C LEU A 183 1.97 4.31 -13.15
N LEU A 184 0.80 3.70 -13.33
CA LEU A 184 -0.47 4.39 -13.48
C LEU A 184 -1.47 3.91 -12.42
N VAL A 185 -2.33 4.81 -11.97
CA VAL A 185 -3.46 4.46 -11.09
C VAL A 185 -4.78 5.02 -11.61
N SER A 186 -5.88 4.31 -11.37
CA SER A 186 -7.22 4.70 -11.83
C SER A 186 -8.28 4.37 -10.78
N THR A 187 -9.25 5.27 -10.65
CA THR A 187 -10.45 5.10 -9.82
C THR A 187 -11.72 4.85 -10.65
N ASP A 188 -11.63 4.94 -11.98
CA ASP A 188 -12.76 4.82 -12.92
C ASP A 188 -12.66 3.60 -13.84
N TYR A 189 -11.52 2.90 -13.86
CA TYR A 189 -11.38 1.65 -14.60
C TYR A 189 -12.35 0.58 -14.09
N ASP A 190 -13.06 -0.06 -15.02
CA ASP A 190 -14.13 -1.02 -14.73
C ASP A 190 -13.67 -2.49 -14.81
N GLY A 191 -12.39 -2.72 -15.14
CA GLY A 191 -11.85 -4.04 -15.33
C GLY A 191 -12.03 -4.64 -16.73
N SER A 192 -12.49 -3.88 -17.72
CA SER A 192 -12.64 -4.30 -19.11
C SER A 192 -11.31 -4.49 -19.86
N ALA A 193 -11.34 -5.15 -21.02
CA ALA A 193 -10.14 -5.46 -21.80
C ALA A 193 -9.53 -4.26 -22.58
N THR A 194 -9.99 -3.04 -22.31
CA THR A 194 -9.51 -1.81 -22.98
C THR A 194 -9.18 -0.73 -21.94
N PRO A 195 -8.16 -0.93 -21.09
CA PRO A 195 -7.83 0.00 -20.00
C PRO A 195 -7.48 1.41 -20.48
N TRP A 196 -6.96 1.58 -21.69
CA TRP A 196 -6.63 2.88 -22.31
C TRP A 196 -7.85 3.78 -22.61
N ASN A 197 -9.08 3.28 -22.45
CA ASN A 197 -10.29 4.09 -22.59
C ASN A 197 -10.71 4.79 -21.28
N PHE A 198 -9.95 4.61 -20.20
CA PHE A 198 -10.24 5.14 -18.86
C PHE A 198 -9.23 6.20 -18.44
N THR A 199 -9.49 6.85 -17.30
CA THR A 199 -8.62 7.89 -16.77
C THR A 199 -7.54 7.29 -15.90
N TRP A 200 -6.28 7.56 -16.24
CA TRP A 200 -5.13 7.09 -15.48
C TRP A 200 -4.27 8.27 -15.02
N THR A 201 -3.92 8.26 -13.74
CA THR A 201 -2.97 9.21 -13.15
C THR A 201 -1.60 8.56 -13.07
N GLU A 202 -0.59 9.17 -13.69
CA GLU A 202 0.79 8.70 -13.61
C GLU A 202 1.40 9.01 -12.23
N LYS A 203 2.09 8.03 -11.66
CA LYS A 203 2.80 8.13 -10.38
C LYS A 203 4.30 8.04 -10.63
N ASN A 204 5.04 8.94 -9.98
CA ASN A 204 6.50 8.89 -9.98
C ASN A 204 6.99 7.82 -9.00
N TYR A 205 8.10 7.19 -9.33
CA TYR A 205 8.82 6.26 -8.48
C TYR A 205 10.33 6.37 -8.73
N ASN A 206 11.13 5.83 -7.82
CA ASN A 206 12.58 5.75 -7.98
C ASN A 206 12.93 4.74 -9.07
N LEU A 207 13.63 5.19 -10.11
CA LEU A 207 14.10 4.33 -11.19
C LEU A 207 15.34 3.53 -10.76
N PRO A 208 15.52 2.30 -11.29
CA PRO A 208 16.77 1.57 -11.12
C PRO A 208 17.94 2.32 -11.78
N ALA A 209 19.16 1.97 -11.36
CA ALA A 209 20.37 2.51 -11.99
C ALA A 209 20.60 1.85 -13.37
N SER A 210 20.00 2.46 -14.40
CA SER A 210 19.98 1.97 -15.77
C SER A 210 21.36 1.79 -16.40
N SER A 211 21.46 0.81 -17.30
CA SER A 211 22.68 0.54 -18.08
C SER A 211 22.35 0.13 -19.51
N SER A 212 23.05 0.73 -20.47
CA SER A 212 22.94 0.34 -21.89
C SER A 212 23.65 -0.98 -22.21
N SER A 213 24.41 -1.56 -21.27
CA SER A 213 25.25 -2.75 -21.50
C SER A 213 25.02 -3.86 -20.48
N GLY A 214 23.76 -4.21 -20.23
CA GLY A 214 23.37 -5.31 -19.36
C GLY A 214 22.12 -5.00 -18.56
N TYR A 215 21.88 -5.80 -17.52
CA TYR A 215 20.77 -5.57 -16.57
C TYR A 215 21.24 -4.78 -15.35
N SER A 216 20.39 -3.88 -14.87
CA SER A 216 20.56 -3.24 -13.57
C SER A 216 20.35 -4.25 -12.43
N GLN A 217 20.63 -3.83 -11.20
CA GLN A 217 20.08 -4.52 -10.03
C GLN A 217 18.63 -4.09 -9.82
N PHE A 218 17.83 -4.95 -9.18
CA PHE A 218 16.53 -4.55 -8.64
C PHE A 218 16.72 -3.42 -7.63
N ALA A 219 15.94 -2.36 -7.80
CA ALA A 219 15.90 -1.21 -6.92
C ALA A 219 14.47 -0.98 -6.44
N SER A 220 14.33 -0.58 -5.18
CA SER A 220 13.03 -0.18 -4.63
C SER A 220 12.53 1.07 -5.34
N SER A 221 11.24 1.07 -5.64
CA SER A 221 10.48 2.20 -6.17
C SER A 221 10.43 3.40 -5.21
N GLY A 222 10.83 3.21 -3.94
CA GLY A 222 10.42 4.08 -2.84
C GLY A 222 8.93 3.92 -2.52
N GLU A 223 8.48 4.57 -1.45
CA GLU A 223 7.06 4.58 -1.09
C GLU A 223 6.31 5.57 -1.98
N ILE A 224 5.39 5.06 -2.80
CA ILE A 224 4.45 5.86 -3.58
C ILE A 224 3.21 6.10 -2.73
N ASP A 225 2.95 7.36 -2.39
CA ASP A 225 1.77 7.75 -1.62
C ASP A 225 0.47 7.56 -2.44
N LEU A 226 -0.47 6.83 -1.83
CA LEU A 226 -1.80 6.54 -2.34
C LEU A 226 -2.90 7.19 -1.49
N SER A 227 -2.57 8.01 -0.49
CA SER A 227 -3.54 8.63 0.43
C SER A 227 -4.62 9.47 -0.28
N ALA A 228 -4.33 9.96 -1.49
CA ALA A 228 -5.30 10.66 -2.33
C ALA A 228 -6.48 9.77 -2.81
N TYR A 229 -6.40 8.46 -2.62
CA TYR A 229 -7.40 7.47 -3.07
C TYR A 229 -8.12 6.77 -1.92
N ASN A 230 -7.97 7.27 -0.68
CA ASN A 230 -8.68 6.75 0.49
C ASN A 230 -10.20 6.78 0.28
N GLY A 231 -10.89 5.80 0.88
CA GLY A 231 -12.35 5.73 0.88
C GLY A 231 -12.96 5.08 -0.36
N GLY A 232 -12.16 4.47 -1.25
CA GLY A 232 -12.67 3.87 -2.47
C GLY A 232 -11.81 2.76 -3.06
N GLN A 233 -12.19 2.31 -4.25
CA GLN A 233 -11.45 1.32 -5.02
C GLN A 233 -10.36 1.98 -5.86
N LEU A 234 -9.20 1.32 -5.96
CA LEU A 234 -8.06 1.77 -6.73
C LEU A 234 -7.55 0.63 -7.63
N TRP A 235 -7.26 0.97 -8.88
CA TRP A 235 -6.52 0.11 -9.80
C TRP A 235 -5.12 0.64 -9.98
N ILE A 236 -4.14 -0.27 -10.04
CA ILE A 236 -2.73 0.04 -10.26
C ILE A 236 -2.26 -0.73 -11.49
N ALA A 237 -1.55 -0.05 -12.38
CA ALA A 237 -1.04 -0.62 -13.62
C ALA A 237 0.42 -0.25 -13.88
N TRP A 238 1.16 -1.20 -14.43
CA TRP A 238 2.48 -1.00 -15.03
C TRP A 238 2.32 -1.09 -16.54
N VAL A 239 2.69 -0.02 -17.25
CA VAL A 239 2.51 0.09 -18.69
C VAL A 239 3.87 0.18 -19.36
N TYR A 240 4.18 -0.82 -20.17
CA TYR A 240 5.36 -0.83 -21.03
C TYR A 240 5.06 -0.12 -22.35
N ASP A 241 5.98 0.72 -22.80
CA ASP A 241 5.96 1.36 -24.14
C ASP A 241 7.35 1.22 -24.77
N GLY A 242 7.40 0.42 -25.84
CA GLY A 242 8.57 0.23 -26.68
C GLY A 242 8.18 0.03 -28.15
N ASP A 243 9.18 -0.21 -28.98
CA ASP A 243 9.04 -0.40 -30.42
C ASP A 243 10.26 -1.15 -30.99
N THR A 244 10.46 -1.11 -32.31
CA THR A 244 11.59 -1.76 -32.97
C THR A 244 12.95 -1.21 -32.56
N ASP A 245 13.03 0.07 -32.18
CA ASP A 245 14.27 0.77 -31.87
C ASP A 245 14.48 0.95 -30.36
N ARG A 246 13.38 1.03 -29.60
CA ARG A 246 13.34 1.15 -28.14
C ARG A 246 12.88 -0.18 -27.56
N THR A 247 13.81 -0.92 -26.98
CA THR A 247 13.64 -2.32 -26.57
C THR A 247 14.11 -2.63 -25.15
N THR A 248 14.39 -1.61 -24.32
CA THR A 248 14.72 -1.78 -22.90
C THR A 248 13.77 -2.82 -22.29
N THR A 249 14.32 -3.83 -21.63
CA THR A 249 13.50 -4.77 -20.84
C THR A 249 13.20 -4.11 -19.51
N TRP A 250 11.93 -4.14 -19.08
CA TRP A 250 11.54 -3.73 -17.74
C TRP A 250 11.12 -4.94 -16.92
N GLU A 251 11.60 -4.99 -15.67
CA GLU A 251 11.36 -6.06 -14.72
C GLU A 251 10.68 -5.48 -13.47
N VAL A 252 9.70 -6.20 -12.92
CA VAL A 252 8.97 -5.82 -11.70
C VAL A 252 8.87 -7.03 -10.77
N ASP A 253 9.05 -6.79 -9.47
CA ASP A 253 9.04 -7.80 -8.42
C ASP A 253 8.58 -7.20 -7.08
N ASN A 254 8.28 -8.04 -6.09
CA ASN A 254 8.05 -7.65 -4.69
C ASN A 254 7.07 -6.48 -4.49
N ILE A 255 5.87 -6.60 -5.05
CA ILE A 255 4.82 -5.58 -4.96
C ILE A 255 4.14 -5.67 -3.61
N LEU A 256 4.05 -4.54 -2.91
CA LEU A 256 3.33 -4.39 -1.66
C LEU A 256 2.46 -3.14 -1.72
N VAL A 257 1.19 -3.28 -1.39
CA VAL A 257 0.31 -2.16 -1.05
C VAL A 257 -0.17 -2.36 0.39
N ALA A 258 0.15 -1.41 1.26
CA ALA A 258 -0.16 -1.49 2.67
C ALA A 258 -0.38 -0.08 3.25
N GLU A 259 -0.93 -0.03 4.46
CA GLU A 259 -0.89 1.17 5.29
C GLU A 259 0.50 1.38 5.87
N LYS A 260 0.88 2.64 6.07
CA LYS A 260 2.10 3.02 6.80
C LYS A 260 2.06 2.61 8.27
#